data_AF-A0A1G9SYV2-F1
#
_entry.id   AF-A0A1G9SYV2-F1
#
_cell.length_a   1.000
_cell.length_b   1.000
_cell.length_c   1.000
_cell.angle_alpha   90.00
_cell.angle_beta   90.00
_cell.angle_gamma   90.00
#
_symmetry.space_group_name_H-M   'P 1'
#
loop_
_entity.id
_entity.type
_entity.pdbx_description
1 polymer ?
#
loop_
_entity_poly.entity_id
_entity_poly.type
_entity_poly.pdbx_seq_one_letter_code
_entity_poly.pdbx_strand_id
1 'polypeptide(L)'
;MLTSLTAVFALAPVGCWLLLARTERQRWRVALGLAVLAGLSFPVLAGIAFAGIDRVVWLGYVPLTALVILFARRAEGWVAPRSRRALAGRIALGLFLGPVWLLVVVGWWIAETEPAPPSVAEVLPLPAGVAVVDARRTGCGSSYCGRTVVVVGPAGESTVDTMRRIREHLLGTKGFHDAGPNSVSKQHRLGFGGRDLSVDMSEQDGRILLQVGDGTNARG
;
A
#
# COMPACT_ATOMS: atom_id res chain seq x y z
N MET A 1 1.16 -19.52 -11.45
CA MET A 1 -0.24 -19.04 -11.54
C MET A 1 -0.34 -17.52 -11.56
N LEU A 2 0.37 -16.80 -10.70
CA LEU A 2 0.32 -15.33 -10.65
C LEU A 2 0.64 -14.66 -12.01
N THR A 3 1.72 -15.09 -12.67
CA THR A 3 2.18 -14.53 -13.95
C THR A 3 1.18 -14.66 -15.11
N SER A 4 0.46 -15.77 -15.18
CA SER A 4 -0.58 -16.01 -16.19
C SER A 4 -1.77 -15.07 -16.02
N LEU A 5 -2.20 -14.86 -14.77
CA LEU A 5 -3.27 -13.90 -14.45
C LEU A 5 -2.84 -12.48 -14.78
N THR A 6 -1.61 -12.10 -14.43
CA THR A 6 -1.05 -10.77 -14.76
C THR A 6 -1.02 -10.52 -16.27
N ALA A 7 -0.62 -11.52 -17.06
CA ALA A 7 -0.58 -11.41 -18.52
C ALA A 7 -1.99 -11.22 -19.12
N VAL A 8 -2.98 -11.99 -18.66
CA VAL A 8 -4.37 -11.83 -19.09
C VAL A 8 -4.88 -10.43 -18.77
N PHE A 9 -4.57 -9.95 -17.56
CA PHE A 9 -5.01 -8.63 -17.11
C PHE A 9 -4.37 -7.49 -17.91
N ALA A 10 -3.07 -7.61 -18.20
CA ALA A 10 -2.34 -6.62 -18.97
C ALA A 10 -2.86 -6.55 -20.42
N LEU A 11 -3.25 -7.68 -21.01
CA LEU A 11 -3.74 -7.75 -22.39
C LEU A 11 -5.25 -7.52 -22.57
N ALA A 12 -6.05 -7.63 -21.51
CA ALA A 12 -7.50 -7.43 -21.58
C ALA A 12 -7.93 -6.07 -22.16
N PRO A 13 -7.28 -4.92 -21.84
CA PRO A 13 -7.58 -3.64 -22.48
C PRO A 13 -7.36 -3.65 -23.99
N VAL A 14 -6.31 -4.34 -24.46
CA VAL A 14 -6.00 -4.49 -25.89
C VAL A 14 -7.12 -5.26 -26.59
N GLY A 15 -7.54 -6.39 -26.01
CA GLY A 15 -8.67 -7.19 -26.51
C GLY A 15 -9.97 -6.39 -26.56
N CYS A 16 -10.29 -5.66 -25.48
CA CYS A 16 -11.47 -4.80 -25.41
C CYS A 16 -11.46 -3.72 -26.51
N TRP A 17 -10.32 -3.05 -26.70
CA TRP A 17 -10.17 -2.04 -27.73
C TRP A 17 -10.32 -2.62 -29.15
N LEU A 18 -9.70 -3.76 -29.44
CA LEU A 18 -9.79 -4.41 -30.75
C LEU A 18 -11.24 -4.79 -31.12
N LEU A 19 -12.07 -5.09 -30.13
CA LEU A 19 -13.51 -5.35 -30.32
C LEU A 19 -14.35 -4.07 -30.47
N LEU A 20 -13.88 -2.96 -29.88
CA LEU A 20 -14.60 -1.68 -29.83
C LEU A 20 -14.30 -0.74 -30.99
N ALA A 21 -13.09 -0.82 -31.56
CA ALA A 21 -12.61 0.07 -32.61
C ALA A 21 -13.39 -0.09 -33.90
N ARG A 22 -13.76 1.02 -34.53
CA ARG A 22 -14.50 1.01 -35.81
C ARG A 22 -13.59 1.17 -37.02
N THR A 23 -12.51 1.91 -36.85
CA THR A 23 -11.61 2.26 -37.94
C THR A 23 -10.33 1.45 -37.87
N GLU A 24 -9.90 0.84 -38.97
CA GLU A 24 -8.64 0.06 -39.00
C GLU A 24 -7.44 0.92 -38.57
N ARG A 25 -7.45 2.20 -38.95
CA ARG A 25 -6.35 3.12 -38.64
C ARG A 25 -6.23 3.44 -37.14
N GLN A 26 -7.33 3.69 -36.44
CA GLN A 26 -7.25 3.91 -34.97
C GLN A 26 -7.15 2.61 -34.19
N ARG A 27 -7.72 1.51 -34.72
CA ARG A 27 -7.65 0.19 -34.11
C ARG A 27 -6.21 -0.18 -33.76
N TRP A 28 -5.30 -0.11 -34.72
CA TRP A 28 -3.91 -0.50 -34.49
C TRP A 28 -3.11 0.50 -33.66
N ARG A 29 -3.35 1.81 -33.82
CA ARG A 29 -2.62 2.84 -33.05
C ARG A 29 -2.85 2.72 -31.55
N VAL A 30 -4.12 2.60 -31.15
CA VAL A 30 -4.49 2.50 -29.73
C VAL A 30 -4.20 1.11 -29.19
N ALA A 31 -4.37 0.04 -29.99
CA ALA A 31 -3.95 -1.31 -29.59
C ALA A 31 -2.44 -1.37 -29.30
N LEU A 32 -1.61 -0.76 -30.15
CA LEU A 32 -0.17 -0.68 -29.96
C LEU A 32 0.18 0.13 -28.70
N GLY A 33 -0.45 1.29 -28.50
CA GLY A 33 -0.27 2.10 -27.30
C GLY A 33 -0.61 1.35 -26.01
N LEU A 34 -1.75 0.64 -25.99
CA LEU A 34 -2.16 -0.19 -24.86
C LEU A 34 -1.21 -1.39 -24.65
N ALA A 35 -0.72 -2.01 -25.72
CA ALA A 35 0.23 -3.11 -25.63
C ALA A 35 1.60 -2.65 -25.10
N VAL A 36 2.08 -1.47 -25.51
CA VAL A 36 3.30 -0.87 -24.95
C VAL A 36 3.12 -0.54 -23.48
N LEU A 37 1.98 0.06 -23.11
CA LEU A 37 1.67 0.35 -21.71
C LEU A 37 1.61 -0.93 -20.86
N ALA A 38 0.98 -1.99 -21.38
CA ALA A 38 0.93 -3.31 -20.76
C ALA A 38 2.32 -3.93 -20.60
N GLY A 39 3.19 -3.82 -21.62
CA GLY A 39 4.56 -4.31 -21.59
C GLY A 39 5.44 -3.56 -20.57
N LEU A 40 5.25 -2.25 -20.44
CA LEU A 40 5.97 -1.42 -19.46
C LEU A 40 5.49 -1.68 -18.02
N SER A 41 4.19 -1.94 -17.83
CA SER A 41 3.65 -2.24 -16.50
C SER A 41 3.87 -3.69 -16.07
N PHE A 42 4.03 -4.63 -17.00
CA PHE A 42 4.15 -6.06 -16.70
C PHE A 42 5.28 -6.42 -15.71
N PRO A 43 6.53 -5.92 -15.83
CA PRO A 43 7.60 -6.24 -14.89
C PRO A 43 7.28 -5.80 -13.46
N VAL A 44 6.59 -4.67 -13.30
CA VAL A 44 6.19 -4.16 -11.98
C VAL A 44 5.00 -4.96 -11.44
N LEU A 45 4.00 -5.25 -12.27
CA LEU A 45 2.82 -6.03 -11.89
C LEU A 45 3.15 -7.51 -11.59
N ALA A 46 4.18 -8.06 -12.25
CA ALA A 46 4.67 -9.41 -12.02
C ALA A 46 5.61 -9.50 -10.81
N GLY A 47 5.90 -8.38 -10.13
CA GLY A 47 6.83 -8.32 -9.01
C GLY A 47 8.29 -8.58 -9.38
N ILE A 48 8.63 -8.46 -10.67
CA ILE A 48 9.98 -8.67 -11.20
C ILE A 48 10.85 -7.42 -10.96
N ALA A 49 10.24 -6.22 -10.94
CA ALA A 49 10.92 -4.95 -10.77
C ALA A 49 10.21 -4.06 -9.73
N PHE A 50 11.00 -3.29 -8.97
CA PHE A 50 10.56 -2.28 -7.97
C PHE A 50 9.63 -2.82 -6.87
N ALA A 51 10.22 -3.40 -5.82
CA ALA A 51 9.49 -3.79 -4.62
C ALA A 51 8.84 -2.56 -3.94
N GLY A 52 7.53 -2.59 -3.75
CA GLY A 52 6.75 -1.55 -3.04
C GLY A 52 6.04 -0.52 -3.92
N ILE A 53 6.22 -0.55 -5.25
CA ILE A 53 5.52 0.34 -6.21
C ILE A 53 4.37 -0.39 -6.91
N ASP A 54 4.27 -1.71 -6.73
CA ASP A 54 3.22 -2.59 -7.26
C ASP A 54 1.82 -2.02 -7.05
N ARG A 55 1.51 -1.53 -5.84
CA ARG A 55 0.20 -0.95 -5.51
C ARG A 55 -0.13 0.30 -6.33
N VAL A 56 0.84 1.21 -6.49
CA VAL A 56 0.67 2.46 -7.23
C VAL A 56 0.43 2.18 -8.71
N VAL A 57 1.14 1.19 -9.27
CA VAL A 57 0.96 0.78 -10.67
C VAL A 57 -0.40 0.13 -10.88
N TRP A 58 -0.87 -0.72 -9.97
CA TRP A 58 -2.23 -1.27 -10.03
C TRP A 58 -3.31 -0.18 -9.99
N LEU A 59 -3.16 0.80 -9.10
CA LEU A 59 -4.08 1.94 -8.98
C LEU A 59 -4.08 2.85 -10.21
N GLY A 60 -2.94 3.07 -10.85
CA GLY A 60 -2.81 3.94 -12.01
C GLY A 60 -3.19 3.28 -13.34
N TYR A 61 -2.90 1.99 -13.51
CA TYR A 61 -3.05 1.29 -14.79
C TYR A 61 -4.51 1.19 -15.24
N VAL A 62 -5.41 0.84 -14.33
CA VAL A 62 -6.84 0.68 -14.62
C VAL A 62 -7.52 1.98 -15.08
N PRO A 63 -7.45 3.10 -14.33
CA PRO A 63 -8.07 4.35 -14.76
C PRO A 63 -7.40 4.91 -16.02
N LEU A 64 -6.08 4.75 -16.16
CA LEU A 64 -5.36 5.21 -17.35
C LEU A 64 -5.81 4.46 -18.61
N THR A 65 -5.91 3.13 -18.55
CA THR A 65 -6.39 2.33 -19.69
C THR A 65 -7.86 2.64 -20.02
N ALA A 66 -8.71 2.84 -19.00
CA ALA A 66 -10.09 3.29 -19.18
C ALA A 66 -10.17 4.65 -19.89
N LEU A 67 -9.39 5.64 -19.44
CA LEU A 67 -9.32 6.97 -20.04
C LEU A 67 -8.86 6.91 -21.50
N VAL A 68 -7.80 6.15 -21.80
CA VAL A 68 -7.31 5.97 -23.18
C VAL A 68 -8.41 5.41 -24.08
N ILE A 69 -9.12 4.38 -23.62
CA ILE A 69 -10.24 3.79 -24.37
C ILE A 69 -11.37 4.80 -24.58
N LEU A 70 -11.74 5.57 -23.55
CA LEU A 70 -12.80 6.58 -23.61
C LEU A 70 -12.45 7.74 -24.54
N PHE A 71 -11.21 8.26 -24.45
CA PHE A 71 -10.73 9.34 -25.32
C PHE A 71 -10.64 8.89 -26.77
N ALA A 72 -10.12 7.69 -27.03
CA ALA A 72 -10.09 7.13 -28.37
C ALA A 72 -11.51 6.95 -28.93
N ARG A 73 -12.45 6.48 -28.10
CA ARG A 73 -13.88 6.41 -28.46
C ARG A 73 -14.49 7.78 -28.76
N ARG A 74 -14.11 8.81 -28.01
CA ARG A 74 -14.57 10.18 -28.23
C ARG A 74 -14.03 10.73 -29.55
N ALA A 75 -12.78 10.44 -29.87
CA ALA A 75 -12.14 10.81 -31.14
C ALA A 75 -12.75 10.09 -32.36
N GLU A 76 -13.28 8.88 -32.20
CA GLU A 76 -14.03 8.17 -33.26
C GLU A 76 -15.46 8.71 -33.48
N GLY A 77 -15.93 9.66 -32.66
CA GLY A 77 -17.29 10.19 -32.71
C GLY A 77 -18.29 9.31 -31.94
N TRP A 78 -18.92 9.87 -30.91
CA TRP A 78 -19.85 9.17 -30.01
C TRP A 78 -21.17 8.71 -30.66
N VAL A 79 -21.43 9.09 -31.91
CA VAL A 79 -22.66 8.73 -32.62
C VAL A 79 -22.59 7.23 -32.97
N ALA A 80 -23.37 6.40 -32.30
CA ALA A 80 -23.33 4.96 -32.47
C ALA A 80 -24.55 4.40 -33.20
N PRO A 81 -24.36 3.68 -34.33
CA PRO A 81 -25.31 2.66 -34.72
C PRO A 81 -25.26 1.47 -33.74
N ARG A 82 -26.42 0.90 -33.41
CA ARG A 82 -26.60 -0.29 -32.55
C ARG A 82 -26.09 -1.55 -33.26
N SER A 83 -24.77 -1.78 -33.30
CA SER A 83 -24.23 -3.06 -33.74
C SER A 83 -24.02 -4.02 -32.57
N ARG A 84 -24.32 -5.31 -32.75
CA ARG A 84 -24.12 -6.35 -31.71
C ARG A 84 -22.66 -6.43 -31.23
N ARG A 85 -21.69 -6.15 -32.12
CA ARG A 85 -20.26 -6.07 -31.77
C ARG A 85 -19.95 -4.92 -30.82
N ALA A 86 -20.53 -3.74 -31.05
CA ALA A 86 -20.35 -2.59 -30.15
C ALA A 86 -20.99 -2.82 -28.77
N LEU A 87 -22.11 -3.56 -28.72
CA LEU A 87 -22.72 -3.99 -27.46
C LEU A 87 -21.82 -4.98 -26.71
N ALA A 88 -21.31 -6.01 -27.40
CA ALA A 88 -20.39 -6.99 -26.81
C ALA A 88 -19.12 -6.32 -26.27
N GLY A 89 -18.53 -5.37 -27.00
CA GLY A 89 -17.37 -4.61 -26.51
C GLY A 89 -17.66 -3.75 -25.27
N ARG A 90 -18.87 -3.17 -25.17
CA ARG A 90 -19.30 -2.41 -23.98
C ARG A 90 -19.49 -3.33 -22.77
N ILE A 91 -20.11 -4.49 -22.98
CA ILE A 91 -20.30 -5.50 -21.92
C ILE A 91 -18.94 -6.02 -21.46
N ALA A 92 -18.04 -6.37 -22.38
CA ALA A 92 -16.68 -6.81 -22.05
C ALA A 92 -15.89 -5.74 -21.28
N LEU A 93 -15.99 -4.47 -21.69
CA LEU A 93 -15.35 -3.36 -20.99
C LEU A 93 -15.94 -3.15 -19.59
N GLY A 94 -17.27 -3.26 -19.43
CA GLY A 94 -17.92 -3.17 -18.12
C GLY A 94 -17.57 -4.33 -17.19
N LEU A 95 -17.52 -5.55 -17.72
CA LEU A 95 -17.09 -6.75 -17.00
C LEU A 95 -15.59 -6.75 -16.68
N PHE A 96 -14.78 -6.00 -17.42
CA PHE A 96 -13.38 -5.78 -17.06
C PHE A 96 -13.28 -4.67 -16.02
N LEU A 97 -13.75 -3.46 -16.32
CA LEU A 97 -13.59 -2.30 -15.44
C LEU A 97 -14.31 -2.47 -14.10
N GLY A 98 -15.50 -3.05 -14.07
CA GLY A 98 -16.29 -3.17 -12.84
C GLY A 98 -15.60 -4.00 -11.75
N PRO A 99 -15.33 -5.30 -11.98
CA PRO A 99 -14.63 -6.16 -11.02
C PRO A 99 -13.23 -5.67 -10.70
N VAL A 100 -12.51 -5.15 -11.69
CA VAL A 100 -11.16 -4.63 -11.49
C VAL A 100 -11.17 -3.39 -10.61
N TRP A 101 -12.09 -2.46 -10.87
CA TRP A 101 -12.27 -1.28 -10.02
C TRP A 101 -12.72 -1.66 -8.63
N LEU A 102 -13.65 -2.62 -8.51
CA LEU A 102 -14.07 -3.15 -7.22
C LEU A 102 -12.89 -3.76 -6.46
N LEU A 103 -12.04 -4.55 -7.11
CA LEU A 103 -10.83 -5.12 -6.49
C LEU A 103 -9.82 -4.04 -6.09
N VAL A 104 -9.67 -2.98 -6.89
CA VAL A 104 -8.80 -1.84 -6.56
C VAL A 104 -9.34 -1.08 -5.34
N VAL A 105 -10.64 -0.77 -5.32
CA VAL A 105 -11.29 -0.06 -4.21
C VAL A 105 -11.29 -0.90 -2.94
N VAL A 106 -11.66 -2.18 -3.03
CA VAL A 106 -11.65 -3.10 -1.89
C VAL A 106 -10.23 -3.37 -1.41
N GLY A 107 -9.28 -3.56 -2.34
CA GLY A 107 -7.87 -3.75 -2.00
C GLY A 107 -7.25 -2.51 -1.35
N TRP A 108 -7.60 -1.30 -1.84
CA TRP A 108 -7.23 -0.04 -1.21
C TRP A 108 -7.84 0.08 0.19
N TRP A 109 -9.15 -0.18 0.31
CA TRP A 109 -9.86 -0.17 1.57
C TRP A 109 -9.19 -1.09 2.57
N ILE A 110 -8.98 -2.37 2.23
CA ILE A 110 -8.28 -3.35 3.07
C ILE A 110 -6.87 -2.86 3.41
N ALA A 111 -6.10 -2.36 2.44
CA ALA A 111 -4.74 -1.90 2.69
C ALA A 111 -4.67 -0.71 3.66
N GLU A 112 -5.66 0.17 3.63
CA GLU A 112 -5.77 1.31 4.56
C GLU A 112 -6.37 0.93 5.91
N THR A 113 -7.36 0.03 5.93
CA THR A 113 -8.10 -0.33 7.13
C THR A 113 -7.47 -1.47 7.92
N GLU A 114 -6.72 -2.38 7.29
CA GLU A 114 -6.07 -3.49 7.99
C GLU A 114 -4.77 -3.04 8.66
N PRO A 115 -4.51 -3.50 9.90
CA PRO A 115 -3.26 -3.23 10.60
C PRO A 115 -2.08 -3.87 9.87
N ALA A 116 -1.03 -3.08 9.62
CA ALA A 116 0.22 -3.60 9.07
C ALA A 116 1.28 -3.70 10.17
N PRO A 117 2.22 -4.66 10.09
CA PRO A 117 3.30 -4.74 11.05
C PRO A 117 4.17 -3.48 10.95
N PRO A 118 4.31 -2.69 12.02
CA PRO A 118 5.03 -1.43 11.97
C PRO A 118 6.51 -1.65 11.65
N SER A 119 7.09 -0.71 10.90
CA SER A 119 8.48 -0.81 10.50
C SER A 119 9.40 -0.47 11.68
N VAL A 120 10.51 -1.21 11.81
CA VAL A 120 11.53 -0.88 12.83
C VAL A 120 12.16 0.49 12.55
N ALA A 121 12.17 0.92 11.28
CA ALA A 121 12.70 2.21 10.86
C ALA A 121 11.92 3.43 11.40
N GLU A 122 10.70 3.22 11.90
CA GLU A 122 9.91 4.31 12.49
C GLU A 122 10.44 4.70 13.87
N VAL A 123 10.98 3.73 14.61
CA VAL A 123 11.57 3.92 15.94
C VAL A 123 13.09 4.06 15.87
N LEU A 124 13.73 3.50 14.83
CA LEU A 124 15.18 3.60 14.63
C LEU A 124 15.58 4.82 13.78
N PRO A 125 16.79 5.39 13.98
CA PRO A 125 17.78 5.02 15.00
C PRO A 125 17.36 5.46 16.41
N LEU A 126 17.86 4.74 17.41
CA LEU A 126 17.72 5.12 18.83
C LEU A 126 18.81 6.14 19.21
N PRO A 127 18.64 6.86 20.34
CA PRO A 127 19.69 7.75 20.85
C PRO A 127 21.01 7.01 21.08
N ALA A 128 22.12 7.74 20.97
CA ALA A 128 23.46 7.19 21.09
C ALA A 128 23.65 6.40 22.40
N GLY A 129 24.31 5.25 22.30
CA GLY A 129 24.56 4.36 23.44
C GLY A 129 23.43 3.36 23.73
N VAL A 130 22.27 3.47 23.07
CA VAL A 130 21.20 2.46 23.16
C VAL A 130 21.35 1.44 22.03
N ALA A 131 21.45 0.16 22.40
CA ALA A 131 21.60 -0.94 21.45
C ALA A 131 20.31 -1.75 21.32
N VAL A 132 19.96 -2.16 20.10
CA VAL A 132 18.88 -3.12 19.85
C VAL A 132 19.43 -4.53 19.99
N VAL A 133 18.83 -5.32 20.88
CA VAL A 133 19.27 -6.70 21.19
C VAL A 133 18.37 -7.73 20.53
N ASP A 134 17.08 -7.44 20.37
CA ASP A 134 16.13 -8.30 19.67
C ASP A 134 15.03 -7.44 19.01
N ALA A 135 14.49 -7.90 17.88
CA ALA A 135 13.42 -7.22 17.16
C ALA A 135 12.50 -8.27 16.53
N ARG A 136 11.48 -8.67 17.30
CA ARG A 136 10.55 -9.73 16.90
C ARG A 136 9.15 -9.19 16.63
N ARG A 137 8.49 -9.74 15.61
CA ARG A 137 7.08 -9.43 15.35
C ARG A 137 6.24 -10.09 16.44
N THR A 138 5.36 -9.33 17.05
CA THR A 138 4.50 -9.80 18.16
C THR A 138 3.21 -10.45 17.63
N GLY A 139 2.93 -10.28 16.33
CA GLY A 139 1.78 -10.85 15.61
C GLY A 139 0.88 -9.75 15.05
N CYS A 140 0.05 -10.12 14.07
CA CYS A 140 -1.03 -9.26 13.56
C CYS A 140 -2.37 -9.94 13.83
N GLY A 141 -3.28 -9.24 14.51
CA GLY A 141 -4.70 -9.55 14.59
C GLY A 141 -5.52 -8.68 13.61
N SER A 142 -6.84 -8.81 13.66
CA SER A 142 -7.77 -8.08 12.77
C SER A 142 -7.84 -6.57 13.02
N SER A 143 -7.43 -6.10 14.20
CA SER A 143 -7.48 -4.67 14.57
C SER A 143 -6.13 -4.06 14.95
N TYR A 144 -5.18 -4.90 15.35
CA TYR A 144 -3.88 -4.50 15.89
C TYR A 144 -2.77 -5.32 15.27
N CYS A 145 -1.67 -4.67 14.86
CA CYS A 145 -0.43 -5.38 14.59
C CYS A 145 0.72 -4.76 15.37
N GLY A 146 1.47 -5.63 16.03
CA GLY A 146 2.51 -5.26 16.97
C GLY A 146 3.89 -5.78 16.58
N ARG A 147 4.90 -5.04 17.00
CA ARG A 147 6.29 -5.46 16.98
C ARG A 147 6.95 -5.10 18.31
N THR A 148 7.75 -6.01 18.83
CA THR A 148 8.51 -5.80 20.07
C THR A 148 9.98 -5.62 19.71
N VAL A 149 10.54 -4.49 20.12
CA VAL A 149 11.97 -4.19 20.01
C VAL A 149 12.55 -4.20 21.42
N VAL A 150 13.52 -5.07 21.66
CA VAL A 150 14.22 -5.17 22.94
C VAL A 150 15.49 -4.35 22.83
N VAL A 151 15.67 -3.42 23.77
CA VAL A 151 16.79 -2.50 23.78
C VAL A 151 17.48 -2.49 25.14
N VAL A 152 18.77 -2.18 25.11
CA VAL A 152 19.61 -2.09 26.30
C VAL A 152 20.31 -0.74 26.29
N GLY A 153 20.28 -0.07 27.44
CA GLY A 153 20.96 1.20 27.65
C GLY A 153 22.48 1.04 27.76
N PRO A 154 23.22 2.15 27.77
CA PRO A 154 24.65 2.12 27.99
C PRO A 154 24.99 1.57 29.39
N ALA A 155 26.17 0.97 29.51
CA ALA A 155 26.60 0.35 30.77
C ALA A 155 26.65 1.38 31.93
N GLY A 156 26.10 1.01 33.08
CA GLY A 156 26.07 1.85 34.28
C GLY A 156 24.90 2.84 34.36
N GLU A 157 24.06 2.91 33.34
CA GLU A 157 22.87 3.75 33.35
C GLU A 157 21.61 2.98 33.74
N SER A 158 20.69 3.65 34.45
CA SER A 158 19.42 3.05 34.85
C SER A 158 18.52 2.83 33.63
N THR A 159 17.67 1.80 33.71
CA THR A 159 16.61 1.53 32.72
C THR A 159 15.65 2.70 32.61
N VAL A 160 15.32 3.34 33.73
CA VAL A 160 14.42 4.51 33.80
C VAL A 160 15.00 5.71 33.05
N ASP A 161 16.28 6.03 33.24
CA ASP A 161 16.94 7.12 32.53
C ASP A 161 17.07 6.84 31.04
N THR A 162 17.35 5.59 30.68
CA THR A 162 17.38 5.16 29.28
C THR A 162 16.00 5.25 28.64
N MET A 163 14.93 4.80 29.30
CA MET A 163 13.55 4.95 28.81
C MET A 163 13.17 6.41 28.62
N ARG A 164 13.52 7.27 29.58
CA ARG A 164 13.30 8.72 29.48
C ARG A 164 13.99 9.33 28.26
N ARG A 165 15.25 8.99 28.01
CA ARG A 165 15.98 9.47 26.81
C ARG A 165 15.39 8.95 25.50
N ILE A 166 14.96 7.69 25.46
CA ILE A 166 14.27 7.14 24.28
C ILE A 166 12.99 7.92 24.03
N ARG A 167 12.18 8.17 25.07
CA ARG A 167 10.95 8.96 24.99
C ARG A 167 11.22 10.37 24.46
N GLU A 168 12.17 11.08 25.06
CA GLU A 168 12.56 12.43 24.64
C GLU A 168 13.04 12.45 23.17
N HIS A 169 13.80 11.43 22.76
CA HIS A 169 14.25 11.30 21.37
C HIS A 169 13.08 11.10 20.40
N LEU A 170 12.11 10.24 20.75
CA LEU A 170 10.93 9.99 19.91
C LEU A 170 10.05 11.25 19.78
N LEU A 171 9.82 11.96 20.89
CA LEU A 171 9.06 13.20 20.91
C LEU A 171 9.77 14.30 20.09
N GLY A 172 11.06 14.52 20.31
CA GLY A 172 11.80 15.62 19.70
C GLY A 172 12.20 15.38 18.24
N THR A 173 12.61 14.16 17.89
CA THR A 173 13.25 13.89 16.59
C THR A 173 12.32 13.19 15.61
N LYS A 174 11.41 12.35 16.10
CA LYS A 174 10.58 11.49 15.25
C LYS A 174 9.17 12.00 15.05
N GLY A 175 8.81 13.12 15.67
CA GLY A 175 7.48 13.73 15.57
C GLY A 175 6.40 12.91 16.24
N PHE A 176 6.75 12.19 17.31
CA PHE A 176 5.76 11.59 18.20
C PHE A 176 5.21 12.66 19.15
N HIS A 177 4.02 12.40 19.67
CA HIS A 177 3.34 13.17 20.69
C HIS A 177 3.22 12.36 21.96
N ASP A 178 3.07 13.08 23.07
CA ASP A 178 2.95 12.46 24.37
C ASP A 178 1.60 11.75 24.51
N ALA A 179 1.62 10.44 24.77
CA ALA A 179 0.44 9.61 24.96
C ALA A 179 0.38 9.00 26.38
N GLY A 180 1.25 9.43 27.29
CA GLY A 180 1.32 8.94 28.66
C GLY A 180 2.75 8.73 29.18
N PRO A 181 2.90 8.36 30.47
CA PRO A 181 4.20 8.33 31.14
C PRO A 181 5.23 7.40 30.47
N ASN A 182 4.74 6.28 29.91
CA ASN A 182 5.57 5.29 29.24
C ASN A 182 5.13 5.07 27.79
N SER A 183 4.40 6.01 27.20
CA SER A 183 3.78 5.83 25.89
C SER A 183 3.89 7.08 25.03
N VAL A 184 4.26 6.90 23.77
CA VAL A 184 4.26 7.97 22.77
C VAL A 184 3.50 7.51 21.53
N SER A 185 2.78 8.42 20.88
CA SER A 185 2.01 8.11 19.68
C SER A 185 2.37 9.03 18.53
N LYS A 186 2.21 8.55 17.30
CA LYS A 186 2.42 9.35 16.09
C LYS A 186 1.38 8.96 15.06
N GLN A 187 0.82 9.95 14.37
CA GLN A 187 -0.04 9.68 13.24
C GLN A 187 0.78 9.03 12.11
N HIS A 188 0.48 7.77 11.80
CA HIS A 188 1.30 6.95 10.90
C HIS A 188 0.72 6.85 9.49
N ARG A 189 -0.61 6.80 9.36
CA ARG A 189 -1.28 6.83 8.04
C ARG A 189 -2.31 7.94 7.96
N LEU A 190 -2.18 8.76 6.92
CA LEU A 190 -3.11 9.84 6.54
C LEU A 190 -4.35 9.35 5.77
N GLY A 191 -4.57 8.03 5.74
CA GLY A 191 -5.69 7.39 5.07
C GLY A 191 -7.05 7.65 5.74
N PHE A 192 -8.13 7.16 5.11
CA PHE A 192 -9.48 7.22 5.68
C PHE A 192 -9.54 6.38 6.96
N GLY A 193 -9.45 7.03 8.12
CA GLY A 193 -9.52 6.39 9.43
C GLY A 193 -8.34 6.67 10.36
N GLY A 194 -7.31 7.43 9.93
CA GLY A 194 -6.25 7.98 10.77
C GLY A 194 -5.71 7.01 11.82
N ARG A 195 -4.75 6.15 11.45
CA ARG A 195 -4.15 5.20 12.39
C ARG A 195 -2.94 5.80 13.09
N ASP A 196 -2.94 5.69 14.41
CA ASP A 196 -1.82 6.07 15.24
C ASP A 196 -0.89 4.87 15.45
N LEU A 197 0.39 5.14 15.28
CA LEU A 197 1.47 4.28 15.74
C LEU A 197 1.75 4.63 17.19
N SER A 198 1.57 3.68 18.09
CA SER A 198 1.90 3.82 19.50
C SER A 198 3.17 3.05 19.82
N VAL A 199 3.99 3.61 20.71
CA VAL A 199 5.15 2.94 21.30
C VAL A 199 4.96 2.94 22.81
N ASP A 200 4.65 1.78 23.38
CA ASP A 200 4.65 1.56 24.82
C ASP A 200 6.03 1.05 25.25
N MET A 201 6.55 1.63 26.33
CA MET A 201 7.85 1.30 26.91
C MET A 201 7.62 0.56 28.23
N SER A 202 8.23 -0.61 28.39
CA SER A 202 8.21 -1.33 29.65
C SER A 202 9.58 -1.91 29.97
N GLU A 203 9.86 -2.10 31.26
CA GLU A 203 11.05 -2.79 31.72
C GLU A 203 10.73 -4.27 31.96
N GLN A 204 11.59 -5.15 31.45
CA GLN A 204 11.54 -6.58 31.74
C GLN A 204 12.97 -7.13 31.85
N ASP A 205 13.30 -7.74 32.98
CA ASP A 205 14.59 -8.39 33.25
C ASP A 205 15.82 -7.47 33.01
N GLY A 206 15.72 -6.20 33.42
CA GLY A 206 16.78 -5.20 33.22
C GLY A 206 16.95 -4.76 31.77
N ARG A 207 16.03 -5.12 30.88
CA ARG A 207 15.96 -4.67 29.48
C ARG A 207 14.73 -3.83 29.26
N ILE A 208 14.78 -2.98 28.24
CA ILE A 208 13.65 -2.14 27.86
C ILE A 208 12.96 -2.78 26.66
N LEU A 209 11.67 -3.00 26.78
CA LEU A 209 10.80 -3.46 25.71
C LEU A 209 10.06 -2.27 25.13
N LEU A 210 10.25 -2.06 23.83
CA LEU A 210 9.48 -1.12 23.04
C LEU A 210 8.42 -1.92 22.29
N GLN A 211 7.17 -1.85 22.73
CA GLN A 211 6.03 -2.41 22.03
C GLN A 211 5.50 -1.36 21.06
N VAL A 212 5.76 -1.58 19.78
CA VAL A 212 5.32 -0.72 18.68
C VAL A 212 4.05 -1.32 18.10
N GLY A 213 2.94 -0.59 18.17
CA GLY A 213 1.63 -1.03 17.68
C GLY A 213 1.05 -0.09 16.63
N ASP A 214 0.52 -0.64 15.55
CA ASP A 214 -0.33 0.08 14.58
C ASP A 214 -1.81 -0.17 14.92
N GLY A 215 -2.46 0.85 15.50
CA GLY A 215 -3.85 0.80 15.93
C GLY A 215 -4.09 1.60 17.21
N THR A 216 -5.36 1.91 17.49
CA THR A 216 -5.74 2.36 18.82
C THR A 216 -5.40 1.25 19.80
N ASN A 217 -4.44 1.49 20.68
CA ASN A 217 -4.34 0.70 21.90
C ASN A 217 -5.69 0.87 22.61
N ALA A 218 -6.59 -0.09 22.38
CA ALA A 218 -7.72 -0.33 23.23
C ALA A 218 -7.15 -0.79 24.57
N ARG A 219 -6.61 0.16 25.35
CA ARG A 219 -6.62 0.02 26.80
C ARG A 219 -8.11 0.01 27.15
N GLY A 220 -8.64 -1.21 27.29
CA GLY A 220 -9.86 -1.45 28.06
C GLY A 220 -9.68 -1.00 29.49
#